data_AF-A0A3M1MZZ5-F1
#
_entry.id   AF-A0A3M1MZZ5-F1
#
_cell.length_a   1.000
_cell.length_b   1.000
_cell.length_c   1.000
_cell.angle_alpha   90.00
_cell.angle_beta   90.00
_cell.angle_gamma   90.00
#
_symmetry.space_group_name_H-M   'P 1'
#
loop_
_entity.id
_entity.type
_entity.pdbx_description
1 polymer ?
#
loop_
_entity_poly.entity_id
_entity_poly.type
_entity_poly.pdbx_seq_one_letter_code
_entity_poly.pdbx_strand_id
1 'polypeptide(L)'
;QGDMLIPVEVKSTRVKDAPYDGHIYQLAAYCLLTERTYGVRPEYGILQYANRTFEIPYTPQLERDLLALLDEMTQAQRKRSLARSHEQRARCRACGYAHLCDQKLSA
;
A
#
# COMPACT_ATOMS: atom_id res chain seq x y z
N GLN A 1 22.31 3.07 23.41
CA GLN A 1 21.53 3.83 22.40
C GLN A 1 20.97 2.80 21.44
N GLY A 2 19.65 2.69 21.34
CA GLY A 2 19.03 1.75 20.40
C GLY A 2 18.80 2.48 19.08
N ASP A 3 19.42 2.00 18.00
CA ASP A 3 19.18 2.53 16.66
C ASP A 3 17.72 2.25 16.28
N MET A 4 16.94 3.30 16.07
CA MET A 4 15.58 3.18 15.56
C MET A 4 15.64 2.79 14.09
N LEU A 5 15.06 1.65 13.73
CA LEU A 5 14.96 1.21 12.34
C LEU A 5 13.75 1.90 11.69
N ILE A 6 14.03 2.79 10.73
CA ILE A 6 13.01 3.56 10.02
C ILE A 6 12.92 3.04 8.57
N PRO A 7 11.81 2.40 8.18
CA PRO A 7 11.60 1.95 6.81
C PRO A 7 11.51 3.13 5.83
N VAL A 8 12.13 2.98 4.65
CA VAL A 8 12.05 3.96 3.56
C VAL A 8 11.52 3.27 2.30
N GLU A 9 10.41 3.78 1.77
CA GLU A 9 9.83 3.33 0.49
C GLU A 9 10.03 4.42 -0.57
N VAL A 10 10.76 4.07 -1.63
CA VAL A 10 11.14 5.01 -2.70
C VAL A 10 10.28 4.81 -3.94
N LYS A 11 9.72 5.90 -4.46
CA LYS A 11 8.87 5.93 -5.66
C LYS A 11 9.44 6.90 -6.70
N SER A 12 9.62 6.43 -7.92
CA SER A 12 10.03 7.29 -9.05
C SER A 12 8.93 8.23 -9.54
N THR A 13 7.66 7.94 -9.21
CA THR A 13 6.51 8.78 -9.56
C THR A 13 6.57 10.13 -8.84
N ARG A 14 5.97 11.16 -9.45
CA ARG A 14 5.77 12.47 -8.81
C ARG A 14 4.39 12.55 -8.18
N VAL A 15 4.26 13.30 -7.09
CA VAL A 15 2.95 13.60 -6.47
C VAL A 15 2.74 15.10 -6.33
N LYS A 16 1.48 15.52 -6.29
CA LYS A 16 1.10 16.91 -6.04
C LYS A 16 1.10 17.19 -4.55
N ASP A 17 0.03 16.83 -3.85
CA ASP A 17 -0.20 17.33 -2.48
C ASP A 17 -0.04 16.26 -1.41
N ALA A 18 -0.46 15.03 -1.70
CA ALA A 18 -0.49 13.93 -0.76
C ALA A 18 0.05 12.62 -1.36
N PRO A 19 0.58 11.71 -0.53
CA PRO A 19 0.90 10.35 -0.94
C PRO A 19 -0.37 9.57 -1.33
N TYR A 20 -0.22 8.57 -2.20
CA TYR A 20 -1.31 7.65 -2.52
C TYR A 20 -1.53 6.63 -1.39
N ASP A 21 -2.78 6.29 -1.08
CA ASP A 21 -3.14 5.31 -0.06
C ASP A 21 -2.41 3.97 -0.24
N GLY A 22 -2.33 3.46 -1.48
CA GLY A 22 -1.61 2.21 -1.76
C GLY A 22 -0.12 2.29 -1.42
N HIS A 23 0.51 3.46 -1.54
CA HIS A 23 1.90 3.66 -1.14
C HIS A 23 2.04 3.77 0.38
N ILE A 24 1.05 4.37 1.07
CA ILE A 24 0.98 4.39 2.53
C ILE A 24 0.88 2.95 3.07
N TYR A 25 -0.03 2.13 2.55
CA TYR A 25 -0.18 0.74 3.00
C TYR A 25 1.05 -0.12 2.69
N GLN A 26 1.72 0.12 1.56
CA GLN A 26 2.97 -0.57 1.26
C GLN A 26 4.06 -0.22 2.29
N LEU A 27 4.20 1.06 2.64
CA LEU A 27 5.13 1.50 3.68
C LEU A 27 4.75 0.93 5.06
N ALA A 28 3.46 0.94 5.41
CA ALA A 28 2.96 0.35 6.65
C ALA A 28 3.30 -1.15 6.76
N ALA A 29 3.27 -1.89 5.64
CA ALA A 29 3.70 -3.28 5.60
C ALA A 29 5.19 -3.44 5.97
N TYR A 30 6.05 -2.52 5.56
CA TYR A 30 7.45 -2.53 6.01
C TYR A 30 7.62 -2.13 7.48
N CYS A 31 6.80 -1.21 7.99
CA CYS A 31 6.79 -0.92 9.43
C CYS A 31 6.42 -2.16 10.25
N LEU A 32 5.34 -2.85 9.87
CA LEU A 32 4.93 -4.11 10.50
C LEU A 32 6.01 -5.19 10.37
N LEU A 33 6.62 -5.34 9.19
CA LEU A 33 7.69 -6.32 8.98
C LEU A 33 8.92 -6.01 9.85
N THR A 34 9.28 -4.74 10.01
CA THR A 34 10.39 -4.30 10.86
C THR A 34 10.12 -4.65 12.32
N GLU A 35 8.92 -4.33 12.82
CA GLU A 35 8.50 -4.68 14.18
C GLU A 35 8.54 -6.19 14.43
N ARG A 36 8.05 -7.00 13.48
CA ARG A 36 8.02 -8.46 13.58
C ARG A 36 9.40 -9.11 13.50
N THR A 37 10.29 -8.53 12.70
CA THR A 37 11.62 -9.12 12.42
C THR A 37 12.64 -8.73 13.48
N TYR A 38 12.59 -7.47 13.95
CA TYR A 38 13.61 -6.91 14.84
C TYR A 38 13.11 -6.61 16.25
N GLY A 39 11.81 -6.76 16.52
CA GLY A 39 11.21 -6.48 17.83
C GLY A 39 11.15 -4.99 18.18
N VAL A 40 11.47 -4.11 17.23
CA VAL A 40 11.46 -2.65 17.39
C VAL A 40 10.37 -2.07 16.51
N ARG A 41 9.38 -1.43 17.14
CA ARG A 41 8.30 -0.75 16.44
C ARG A 41 8.78 0.62 15.92
N PRO A 42 8.73 0.89 14.60
CA PRO A 42 8.99 2.22 14.08
C PRO A 42 7.86 3.19 14.49
N GLU A 43 8.19 4.42 14.86
CA GLU A 43 7.18 5.45 15.12
C GLU A 43 6.55 5.96 13.81
N TYR A 44 7.32 5.91 12.73
CA TYR A 44 6.93 6.31 11.38
C TYR A 44 7.76 5.57 10.33
N GLY A 45 7.34 5.68 9.07
CA GLY A 45 8.15 5.34 7.90
C GLY A 45 8.31 6.55 6.99
N ILE A 46 9.24 6.48 6.05
CA ILE A 46 9.50 7.54 5.07
C ILE A 46 9.02 7.10 3.70
N LEU A 47 8.19 7.92 3.07
CA LEU A 47 7.78 7.76 1.68
C LEU A 47 8.48 8.81 0.81
N GLN A 48 9.45 8.37 0.01
CA GLN A 48 10.27 9.26 -0.82
C GLN A 48 9.81 9.19 -2.28
N TYR A 49 9.14 10.24 -2.75
CA TYR A 49 8.87 10.45 -4.18
C TYR A 49 9.99 11.23 -4.84
N ALA A 50 10.03 11.18 -6.18
CA ALA A 50 10.99 11.94 -6.97
C ALA A 50 10.99 13.46 -6.74
N ASN A 51 9.89 14.02 -6.22
CA ASN A 51 9.76 15.46 -5.99
C ASN A 51 9.37 15.85 -4.56
N ARG A 52 9.03 14.90 -3.67
CA ARG A 52 8.55 15.17 -2.31
C ARG A 52 8.85 13.99 -1.39
N THR A 53 9.09 14.27 -0.11
CA THR A 53 9.25 13.24 0.93
C THR A 53 8.19 13.44 1.99
N PHE A 54 7.58 12.36 2.45
CA PHE A 54 6.58 12.36 3.51
C PHE A 54 7.02 11.44 4.64
N GLU A 55 6.88 11.92 5.86
CA GLU A 55 6.90 11.09 7.06
C GLU A 55 5.49 10.59 7.32
N ILE A 56 5.31 9.27 7.42
CA ILE A 56 4.00 8.65 7.64
C ILE A 56 3.99 8.00 9.02
N PRO A 57 3.21 8.54 9.98
CA PRO A 57 3.10 7.96 11.31
C PRO A 57 2.57 6.52 11.27
N TYR A 58 3.28 5.59 11.90
CA TYR A 58 2.87 4.18 12.01
C TYR A 58 1.95 3.97 13.22
N THR A 59 0.79 4.62 13.15
CA THR A 59 -0.20 4.61 14.23
C THR A 59 -0.81 3.22 14.43
N PRO A 60 -1.31 2.90 15.63
CA PRO A 60 -2.08 1.67 15.85
C PRO A 60 -3.31 1.53 14.95
N GLN A 61 -3.90 2.66 14.50
CA GLN A 61 -5.01 2.63 13.55
C GLN A 61 -4.54 2.17 12.17
N LEU A 62 -3.43 2.73 11.66
CA LEU A 62 -2.87 2.34 10.37
C LEU A 62 -2.46 0.87 10.33
N GLU A 63 -1.91 0.34 11.43
CA GLU A 63 -1.64 -1.10 11.56
C GLU A 63 -2.92 -1.94 11.51
N ARG A 64 -3.97 -1.55 12.24
CA ARG A 64 -5.25 -2.28 12.19
C ARG A 64 -5.85 -2.29 10.79
N ASP A 65 -5.83 -1.15 10.11
CA ASP A 65 -6.34 -1.02 8.75
C ASP A 65 -5.53 -1.86 7.76
N LEU A 66 -4.20 -1.90 7.91
CA LEU A 66 -3.34 -2.78 7.13
C LEU A 66 -3.67 -4.26 7.37
N LEU A 67 -3.80 -4.69 8.62
CA LEU A 67 -4.11 -6.08 8.95
C LEU A 67 -5.50 -6.50 8.42
N ALA A 68 -6.48 -5.61 8.51
CA ALA A 68 -7.81 -5.84 7.93
C ALA A 68 -7.73 -5.99 6.40
N LEU A 69 -6.97 -5.13 5.72
CA LEU A 69 -6.75 -5.21 4.27
C LEU A 69 -6.06 -6.53 3.87
N LEU A 70 -5.07 -6.98 4.63
CA LEU A 70 -4.38 -8.26 4.39
C LEU A 70 -5.32 -9.46 4.59
N ASP A 71 -6.20 -9.43 5.59
CA ASP A 71 -7.22 -10.47 5.77
C ASP A 71 -8.21 -10.45 4.59
N GLU A 72 -8.71 -9.28 4.18
CA GLU A 72 -9.59 -9.16 3.02
C GLU A 72 -8.96 -9.78 1.76
N MET A 73 -7.68 -9.47 1.48
CA MET A 73 -6.93 -10.06 0.37
C MET A 73 -6.82 -11.59 0.50
N THR A 74 -6.56 -12.09 1.71
CA THR A 74 -6.47 -13.54 1.98
C THR A 74 -7.81 -14.24 1.77
N GLN A 75 -8.92 -13.65 2.22
CA GLN A 75 -10.25 -14.21 1.96
C GLN A 75 -10.63 -14.12 0.48
N ALA A 76 -10.23 -13.05 -0.21
CA ALA A 76 -10.47 -12.87 -1.64
C ALA A 76 -9.78 -13.94 -2.48
N GLN A 77 -8.55 -14.33 -2.13
CA GLN A 77 -7.81 -15.41 -2.81
C GLN A 77 -8.50 -16.77 -2.77
N ARG A 78 -9.34 -17.03 -1.76
CA ARG A 78 -10.09 -18.28 -1.62
C ARG A 78 -11.36 -18.31 -2.48
N LYS A 79 -11.79 -17.16 -3.02
CA LYS A 79 -13.00 -17.06 -3.85
C LYS A 79 -12.69 -17.55 -5.26
N ARG A 80 -13.66 -18.23 -5.88
CA ARG A 80 -13.57 -18.69 -7.28
C ARG A 80 -13.58 -17.54 -8.30
N SER A 81 -14.19 -16.42 -7.95
CA SER A 81 -14.25 -15.22 -8.77
C SER A 81 -14.28 -13.96 -7.91
N LEU A 82 -13.71 -12.87 -8.43
CA LEU A 82 -13.70 -11.55 -7.83
C LEU A 82 -14.22 -10.53 -8.82
N ALA A 83 -15.04 -9.61 -8.33
CA ALA A 83 -15.54 -8.49 -9.12
C ALA A 83 -14.50 -7.36 -9.18
N ARG A 84 -14.56 -6.53 -10.22
CA ARG A 84 -13.81 -5.27 -10.30
C ARG A 84 -14.21 -4.36 -9.13
N SER A 85 -13.22 -3.72 -8.50
CA SER A 85 -13.40 -2.95 -7.26
C SER A 85 -13.47 -1.42 -7.43
N HIS A 86 -13.57 -0.91 -8.65
CA HIS A 86 -13.50 0.55 -8.89
C HIS A 86 -14.22 0.98 -10.16
N GLU A 87 -14.76 2.20 -10.21
CA GLU A 87 -15.37 2.81 -11.42
C GLU A 87 -14.40 3.66 -12.28
N GLN A 88 -13.10 3.43 -12.13
CA GLN A 88 -12.05 4.22 -12.80
C GLN A 88 -11.54 3.59 -14.12
N ARG A 89 -11.92 4.15 -15.27
CA ARG A 89 -11.46 3.70 -16.61
C ARG A 89 -9.94 3.65 -16.76
N ALA A 90 -9.24 4.65 -16.22
CA ALA A 90 -7.79 4.74 -16.29
C ALA A 90 -7.09 3.53 -15.63
N ARG A 91 -7.63 3.01 -14.52
CA ARG A 91 -7.12 1.80 -13.87
C ARG A 91 -7.34 0.55 -14.72
N CYS A 92 -8.52 0.39 -15.35
CA CYS A 92 -8.76 -0.70 -16.29
C CYS A 92 -7.79 -0.66 -17.47
N ARG A 93 -7.54 0.52 -18.05
CA ARG A 93 -6.63 0.70 -19.19
C ARG A 93 -5.17 0.33 -18.88
N ALA A 94 -4.72 0.56 -17.65
CA ALA A 94 -3.36 0.23 -17.22
C ALA A 94 -3.24 -1.16 -16.54
N CYS A 95 -4.33 -1.91 -16.40
CA CYS A 95 -4.34 -3.19 -15.71
C CYS A 95 -3.74 -4.30 -16.58
N GLY A 96 -2.73 -5.01 -16.08
CA GLY A 96 -2.12 -6.15 -16.79
C GLY A 96 -3.10 -7.30 -17.10
N TYR A 97 -4.18 -7.42 -16.34
CA TYR A 97 -5.23 -8.44 -16.52
C TYR A 97 -6.40 -7.97 -17.42
N ALA A 98 -6.33 -6.77 -18.01
CA ALA A 98 -7.44 -6.19 -18.77
C ALA A 98 -7.90 -7.04 -19.96
N HIS A 99 -7.01 -7.85 -20.54
CA HIS A 99 -7.33 -8.73 -21.67
C HIS A 99 -8.21 -9.94 -21.28
N LEU A 100 -8.21 -10.35 -20.02
CA LEU A 100 -9.02 -11.47 -19.49
C LEU A 100 -10.17 -11.01 -18.57
N CYS A 101 -10.25 -9.71 -18.26
CA CYS A 101 -11.28 -9.17 -17.39
C CYS A 101 -12.56 -8.86 -18.19
N ASP A 102 -13.62 -9.61 -17.94
CA ASP A 102 -14.96 -9.44 -18.49
C ASP A 102 -15.69 -8.20 -17.95
N GLN A 103 -15.25 -7.68 -16.81
CA GLN A 103 -15.78 -6.48 -16.14
C GLN A 103 -14.98 -5.20 -16.44
N LYS A 104 -14.06 -5.22 -17.42
CA LYS A 104 -13.25 -4.04 -17.76
C LYS A 104 -14.16 -2.89 -18.24
N LEU A 105 -13.89 -1.69 -17.78
CA LEU A 105 -14.53 -0.50 -18.34
C LEU A 105 -13.92 -0.19 -19.71
N SER A 106 -14.77 -0.07 -20.74
CA SER A 106 -14.37 0.46 -22.04
C SER A 106 -13.99 1.94 -21.93
N ALA A 107 -13.22 2.43 -22.91
CA ALA A 107 -12.87 3.85 -23.03
C ALA A 107 -14.13 4.74 -23.04
#